data_AF-A0A2V6AJX6-F1
#
_entry.id   AF-A0A2V6AJX6-F1
#
_cell.length_a   1.000
_cell.length_b   1.000
_cell.length_c   1.000
_cell.angle_alpha   90.00
_cell.angle_beta   90.00
_cell.angle_gamma   90.00
#
_symmetry.space_group_name_H-M   'P 1'
#
loop_
_entity.id
_entity.type
_entity.pdbx_description
1 polymer ?
#
loop_
_entity_poly.entity_id
_entity_poly.type
_entity_poly.pdbx_seq_one_letter_code
_entity_poly.pdbx_strand_id
1 'polypeptide(L)'
;MNTVAKFFLVTASMPMMAASVFAQAAVSSSTNPQESATPQISPTPPQNEGPAPRIPAIEELDQAFKQSSLGKAADEARLHAQWRELSNRFINDRDLVEARAKAGKSKTDLEKRQRLRAYYTMFYDRMRTQAGSPELKRYIDTHKTQHLALLAQNRVRPSPAPAATASPKPRARAPEPPLPQ
;
A
#
# COMPACT_ATOMS: atom_id res chain seq x y z
N MET A 1 -56.39 8.56 19.13
CA MET A 1 -55.82 8.69 20.48
C MET A 1 -54.40 8.13 20.47
N ASN A 2 -53.47 8.95 20.96
CA ASN A 2 -52.08 8.67 21.36
C ASN A 2 -50.96 8.65 20.29
N THR A 3 -50.58 9.86 19.92
CA THR A 3 -49.22 10.41 19.76
C THR A 3 -48.15 9.74 20.64
N VAL A 4 -46.94 9.50 20.11
CA VAL A 4 -45.64 9.97 20.65
C VAL A 4 -44.57 9.87 19.55
N ALA A 5 -44.05 11.03 19.16
CA ALA A 5 -42.84 11.20 18.37
C ALA A 5 -41.59 10.83 19.20
N LYS A 6 -40.56 10.27 18.55
CA LYS A 6 -39.20 10.21 19.10
C LYS A 6 -38.21 10.65 18.03
N PHE A 7 -38.00 11.97 17.99
CA PHE A 7 -36.80 12.58 17.43
C PHE A 7 -35.61 12.17 18.29
N PHE A 8 -34.65 11.45 17.72
CA PHE A 8 -33.32 11.30 18.32
C PHE A 8 -32.34 12.11 17.50
N LEU A 9 -32.12 13.33 18.00
CA LEU A 9 -31.05 14.24 17.63
C LEU A 9 -29.86 13.87 18.51
N VAL A 10 -28.88 13.16 17.95
CA VAL A 10 -27.58 12.95 18.60
C VAL A 10 -26.56 13.81 17.87
N THR A 11 -26.14 14.82 18.61
CA THR A 11 -25.14 15.84 18.32
C THR A 11 -23.81 15.22 17.93
N ALA A 12 -23.33 15.57 16.73
CA ALA A 12 -21.94 15.41 16.35
C ALA A 12 -21.10 16.40 17.16
N SER A 13 -20.30 15.92 18.11
CA SER A 13 -19.26 16.72 18.76
C SER A 13 -17.91 16.33 18.15
N MET A 14 -17.45 17.15 17.21
CA MET A 14 -16.11 17.12 16.63
C MET A 14 -15.11 17.68 17.67
N PRO A 15 -14.06 16.96 18.08
CA PRO A 15 -12.90 17.60 18.68
C PRO A 15 -12.09 18.32 17.59
N MET A 16 -11.82 19.59 17.86
CA MET A 16 -11.10 20.56 17.04
C MET A 16 -9.77 20.03 16.49
N MET A 17 -9.57 20.30 15.20
CA MET A 17 -8.27 20.36 14.55
C MET A 17 -7.45 21.49 15.18
N ALA A 18 -6.24 21.18 15.67
CA ALA A 18 -5.22 22.19 15.92
C ALA A 18 -4.73 22.73 14.58
N ALA A 19 -5.09 23.99 14.29
CA ALA A 19 -4.60 24.71 13.12
C ALA A 19 -3.11 25.02 13.28
N SER A 20 -2.26 24.36 12.50
CA SER A 20 -0.92 24.88 12.23
C SER A 20 -1.06 26.14 11.37
N VAL A 21 -0.72 27.28 11.98
CA VAL A 21 -0.64 28.59 11.34
C VAL A 21 0.50 28.53 10.32
N PHE A 22 0.17 28.38 9.03
CA PHE A 22 1.08 28.74 7.94
C PHE A 22 0.72 30.14 7.46
N ALA A 23 1.77 30.95 7.38
CA ALA A 23 1.81 32.36 7.03
C ALA A 23 0.86 32.77 5.89
N GLN A 24 0.20 33.91 6.10
CA GLN A 24 -0.51 34.64 5.04
C GLN A 24 0.52 35.20 4.05
N ALA A 25 0.59 34.63 2.85
CA ALA A 25 1.09 35.35 1.70
C ALA A 25 -0.08 36.15 1.12
N ALA A 26 -0.16 37.44 1.48
CA ALA A 26 -1.09 38.36 0.86
C ALA A 26 -0.74 38.54 -0.62
N VAL A 27 -1.58 38.02 -1.52
CA VAL A 27 -1.60 38.45 -2.92
C VAL A 27 -2.78 39.40 -3.06
N SER A 28 -2.53 40.68 -2.81
CA SER A 28 -3.42 41.75 -3.26
C SER A 28 -3.29 41.87 -4.77
N SER A 29 -4.28 41.35 -5.50
CA SER A 29 -4.53 41.82 -6.87
C SER A 29 -5.13 43.22 -6.78
N SER A 30 -4.32 44.23 -7.07
CA SER A 30 -4.82 45.56 -7.42
C SER A 30 -4.08 46.05 -8.66
N THR A 31 -4.83 46.16 -9.74
CA THR A 31 -4.44 46.78 -11.00
C THR A 31 -4.65 48.29 -10.90
N ASN A 32 -3.58 49.09 -10.86
CA ASN A 32 -3.45 50.34 -11.64
C ASN A 32 -2.03 50.91 -11.52
N PRO A 33 -1.46 51.54 -12.56
CA PRO A 33 -0.08 51.98 -12.61
C PRO A 33 0.06 53.40 -12.04
N GLN A 34 1.04 53.63 -11.18
CA GLN A 34 1.54 54.98 -10.97
C GLN A 34 3.04 54.99 -10.70
N GLU A 35 3.66 55.73 -11.59
CA GLU A 35 4.99 56.32 -11.67
C GLU A 35 5.67 56.69 -10.33
N SER A 36 7.01 56.65 -10.38
CA SER A 36 7.98 57.40 -9.56
C SER A 36 8.50 56.74 -8.28
N ALA A 37 9.74 56.24 -8.38
CA ALA A 37 10.91 56.68 -7.59
C ALA A 37 11.86 55.50 -7.35
N THR A 38 12.93 55.44 -8.13
CA THR A 38 14.10 54.58 -7.88
C THR A 38 14.79 54.97 -6.57
N PRO A 39 14.99 54.05 -5.62
CA PRO A 39 16.14 54.09 -4.73
C PRO A 39 17.22 53.17 -5.31
N GLN A 40 18.35 53.76 -5.73
CA GLN A 40 19.57 52.99 -5.97
C GLN A 40 19.99 52.30 -4.67
N ILE A 41 19.93 50.97 -4.65
CA ILE A 41 20.60 50.16 -3.63
C ILE A 41 21.69 49.38 -4.38
N SER A 42 22.92 49.88 -4.31
CA SER A 42 24.11 49.13 -4.70
C SER A 42 24.24 47.93 -3.76
N PRO A 43 24.25 46.67 -4.24
CA PRO A 43 24.52 45.55 -3.36
C PRO A 43 26.04 45.44 -3.18
N THR A 44 26.53 45.85 -2.02
CA THR A 44 27.86 45.42 -1.55
C THR A 44 27.81 43.89 -1.36
N PRO A 45 28.67 43.09 -2.02
CA PRO A 45 28.65 41.64 -1.82
C PRO A 45 29.15 41.30 -0.41
N PRO A 46 28.51 40.37 0.32
CA PRO A 46 29.02 39.91 1.60
C PRO A 46 30.36 39.19 1.40
N GLN A 47 31.42 39.70 2.03
CA GLN A 47 32.67 38.98 2.23
C GLN A 47 32.43 37.84 3.23
N ASN A 48 31.97 36.70 2.73
CA ASN A 48 32.06 35.44 3.46
C ASN A 48 32.40 34.34 2.43
N GLU A 49 33.69 34.21 2.13
CA GLU A 49 34.23 33.10 1.35
C GLU A 49 34.16 31.83 2.21
N GLY A 50 32.97 31.25 2.33
CA GLY A 50 32.83 29.81 2.50
C GLY A 50 33.36 29.12 1.24
N PRO A 51 33.93 27.90 1.32
CA PRO A 51 34.44 27.21 0.16
C PRO A 51 33.34 27.11 -0.90
N ALA A 52 33.65 27.58 -2.11
CA ALA A 52 32.73 27.60 -3.25
C ALA A 52 31.98 26.25 -3.35
N PRO A 53 30.67 26.26 -3.64
CA PRO A 53 29.88 25.03 -3.72
C PRO A 53 30.53 24.11 -4.77
N ARG A 54 31.17 23.04 -4.29
CA ARG A 54 31.78 22.03 -5.16
C ARG A 54 30.65 21.40 -5.96
N ILE A 55 30.66 21.60 -7.27
CA ILE A 55 29.77 20.89 -8.17
C ILE A 55 30.15 19.41 -8.06
N PRO A 56 29.22 18.53 -7.64
CA PRO A 56 29.51 17.12 -7.49
C PRO A 56 29.92 16.52 -8.84
N ALA A 57 30.83 15.54 -8.80
CA ALA A 57 31.23 14.82 -9.99
C ALA A 57 30.04 14.04 -10.57
N ILE A 58 30.00 13.86 -11.89
CA ILE A 58 28.89 13.16 -12.57
C ILE A 58 28.69 11.74 -11.99
N GLU A 59 29.78 11.06 -11.61
CA GLU A 59 29.73 9.73 -10.98
C GLU A 59 29.01 9.75 -9.61
N GLU A 60 29.22 10.81 -8.82
CA GLU A 60 28.57 10.97 -7.52
C GLU A 60 27.07 11.22 -7.68
N LEU A 61 26.66 11.93 -8.73
CA LEU A 61 25.26 12.13 -9.09
C LEU A 61 24.60 10.83 -9.57
N ASP A 62 25.29 10.04 -10.40
CA ASP A 62 24.79 8.74 -10.84
C ASP A 62 24.64 7.77 -9.66
N GLN A 63 25.61 7.78 -8.73
CA GLN A 63 25.54 6.99 -7.50
C GLN A 63 24.41 7.46 -6.58
N ALA A 64 24.18 8.77 -6.43
CA ALA A 64 23.05 9.31 -5.69
C ALA A 64 21.69 8.95 -6.31
N PHE A 65 21.60 8.92 -7.65
CA PHE A 65 20.39 8.51 -8.38
C PHE A 65 20.13 6.99 -8.26
N LYS A 66 21.19 6.18 -8.20
CA LYS A 66 21.10 4.74 -7.90
C LYS A 66 20.65 4.46 -6.46
N GLN A 67 21.12 5.25 -5.49
CA GLN A 67 20.74 5.10 -4.07
C GLN A 67 19.28 5.50 -3.82
N SER A 68 18.82 6.58 -4.46
CA SER A 68 17.45 7.05 -4.37
C SER A 68 16.69 6.71 -5.65
N SER A 69 16.20 5.47 -5.76
CA SER A 69 15.35 5.09 -6.89
C SER A 69 13.97 5.78 -6.78
N LEU A 70 13.93 7.10 -7.00
CA LEU A 70 12.73 7.93 -6.94
C LEU A 70 11.69 7.46 -7.96
N GLY A 71 12.13 6.90 -9.10
CA GLY A 71 11.23 6.29 -10.08
C GLY A 71 10.39 5.16 -9.48
N LYS A 72 11.01 4.21 -8.78
CA LYS A 72 10.28 3.08 -8.18
C LYS A 72 9.34 3.54 -7.05
N ALA A 73 9.79 4.46 -6.19
CA ALA A 73 8.96 5.00 -5.12
C ALA A 73 7.78 5.81 -5.68
N ALA A 74 7.99 6.60 -6.74
CA ALA A 74 6.94 7.33 -7.43
C ALA A 74 5.93 6.38 -8.08
N ASP A 75 6.38 5.30 -8.70
CA ASP A 75 5.51 4.28 -9.28
C ASP A 75 4.68 3.55 -8.22
N GLU A 76 5.29 3.17 -7.10
CA GLU A 76 4.57 2.56 -5.97
C GLU A 76 3.55 3.53 -5.37
N ALA A 77 3.90 4.81 -5.22
CA ALA A 77 2.96 5.84 -4.75
C ALA A 77 1.78 6.02 -5.71
N ARG A 78 2.05 6.04 -7.03
CA ARG A 78 1.02 6.09 -8.08
C ARG A 78 0.11 4.87 -8.05
N LEU A 79 0.65 3.67 -7.86
CA LEU A 79 -0.14 2.43 -7.75
C LEU A 79 -0.96 2.42 -6.45
N HIS A 80 -0.37 2.85 -5.34
CA HIS A 80 -1.06 2.92 -4.06
C HIS A 80 -2.22 3.93 -4.09
N ALA A 81 -2.05 5.08 -4.75
CA ALA A 81 -3.11 6.06 -4.93
C ALA A 81 -4.30 5.48 -5.73
N GLN A 82 -4.03 4.83 -6.86
CA GLN A 82 -5.07 4.14 -7.65
C GLN A 82 -5.76 3.03 -6.84
N TRP A 83 -4.98 2.26 -6.08
CA TRP A 83 -5.54 1.23 -5.21
C TRP A 83 -6.45 1.82 -4.14
N ARG A 84 -6.07 2.92 -3.48
CA ARG A 84 -6.92 3.59 -2.49
C ARG A 84 -8.21 4.11 -3.12
N GLU A 85 -8.12 4.69 -4.31
CA GLU A 85 -9.30 5.17 -5.02
C GLU A 85 -10.29 4.03 -5.31
N LEU A 86 -9.80 2.90 -5.82
CA LEU A 86 -10.63 1.71 -6.03
C LEU A 86 -11.21 1.18 -4.71
N SER A 87 -10.37 1.05 -3.68
CA SER A 87 -10.80 0.58 -2.36
C SER A 87 -11.93 1.42 -1.79
N ASN A 88 -11.84 2.74 -1.90
CA ASN A 88 -12.86 3.67 -1.39
C ASN A 88 -14.22 3.51 -2.08
N ARG A 89 -14.24 3.09 -3.35
CA ARG A 89 -15.49 2.82 -4.08
C ARG A 89 -16.19 1.58 -3.52
N PHE A 90 -15.43 0.53 -3.20
CA PHE A 90 -15.96 -0.77 -2.77
C PHE A 90 -16.16 -0.90 -1.25
N ILE A 91 -15.58 -0.02 -0.43
CA ILE A 91 -15.61 -0.17 1.03
C ILE A 91 -17.04 -0.17 1.62
N ASN A 92 -17.97 0.50 0.95
CA ASN A 92 -19.37 0.63 1.36
C ASN A 92 -20.31 -0.27 0.55
N ASP A 93 -19.78 -1.17 -0.29
CA ASP A 93 -20.60 -2.15 -1.00
C ASP A 93 -21.38 -3.01 0.00
N ARG A 94 -22.68 -3.14 -0.23
CA ARG A 94 -23.58 -3.89 0.66
C ARG A 94 -23.08 -5.30 0.97
N ASP A 95 -22.68 -6.06 -0.06
CA ASP A 95 -22.23 -7.44 0.11
C ASP A 95 -20.93 -7.55 0.93
N LEU A 96 -20.01 -6.60 0.73
CA LEU A 96 -18.74 -6.56 1.43
C LEU A 96 -18.94 -6.16 2.91
N VAL A 97 -19.82 -5.20 3.16
CA VAL A 97 -20.23 -4.80 4.53
C VAL A 97 -20.90 -5.96 5.25
N GLU A 98 -21.84 -6.65 4.59
CA GLU A 98 -22.50 -7.83 5.15
C GLU A 98 -21.51 -8.96 5.45
N ALA A 99 -20.59 -9.26 4.53
CA ALA A 99 -19.58 -10.30 4.72
C ALA A 99 -18.64 -9.96 5.88
N ARG A 100 -18.21 -8.70 5.99
CA ARG A 100 -17.40 -8.21 7.12
C ARG A 100 -18.15 -8.30 8.44
N ALA A 101 -19.43 -7.91 8.46
CA ALA A 101 -20.28 -8.02 9.65
C ALA A 101 -20.49 -9.47 10.07
N LYS A 102 -20.73 -10.38 9.10
CA LYS A 102 -20.82 -11.83 9.34
C LYS A 102 -19.53 -12.39 9.92
N ALA A 103 -18.37 -11.91 9.49
CA ALA A 103 -17.08 -12.29 10.08
C ALA A 103 -16.95 -11.79 11.53
N GLY A 104 -17.37 -10.55 11.81
CA GLY A 104 -17.36 -9.97 13.16
C GLY A 104 -18.27 -10.68 14.17
N LYS A 105 -19.38 -11.27 13.70
CA LYS A 105 -20.34 -12.05 14.51
C LYS A 105 -19.98 -13.53 14.70
N SER A 106 -18.80 -13.96 14.26
CA SER A 106 -18.38 -15.37 14.37
C SER A 106 -18.16 -15.75 15.83
N LYS A 107 -18.57 -16.96 16.22
CA LYS A 107 -18.42 -17.44 17.60
C LYS A 107 -17.03 -18.00 17.85
N THR A 108 -16.41 -18.57 16.82
CA THR A 108 -15.08 -19.16 16.91
C THR A 108 -14.07 -18.40 16.05
N ASP A 109 -12.80 -18.47 16.44
CA ASP A 109 -11.68 -17.90 15.69
C ASP A 109 -11.49 -18.57 14.32
N LEU A 110 -11.72 -19.90 14.23
CA LEU A 110 -11.69 -20.63 12.97
C LEU A 110 -12.75 -20.10 11.98
N GLU A 111 -14.00 -19.98 12.43
CA GLU A 111 -15.08 -19.41 11.62
C GLU A 111 -14.78 -17.97 11.22
N LYS A 112 -14.26 -17.16 12.15
CA LYS A 112 -13.88 -15.77 11.86
C LYS A 112 -12.84 -15.72 10.75
N ARG A 113 -11.78 -16.51 10.83
CA ARG A 113 -10.75 -16.58 9.77
C ARG A 113 -11.31 -17.03 8.43
N GLN A 114 -12.17 -18.06 8.41
CA GLN A 114 -12.81 -18.54 7.19
C GLN A 114 -13.68 -17.46 6.54
N ARG A 115 -14.49 -16.75 7.34
CA ARG A 115 -15.34 -15.66 6.85
C ARG A 115 -14.51 -14.45 6.41
N LEU A 116 -13.43 -14.11 7.11
CA LEU A 116 -12.49 -13.07 6.67
C LEU A 116 -11.79 -13.44 5.37
N ARG A 117 -11.40 -14.71 5.19
CA ARG A 117 -10.85 -15.19 3.92
C ARG A 117 -11.85 -15.01 2.78
N ALA A 118 -13.11 -15.38 2.99
CA ALA A 118 -14.18 -15.16 2.00
C ALA A 118 -14.37 -13.66 1.71
N TYR A 119 -14.44 -12.82 2.74
CA TYR A 119 -14.53 -11.36 2.62
C TYR A 119 -13.39 -10.76 1.78
N TYR A 120 -12.13 -11.05 2.12
CA TYR A 120 -10.99 -10.51 1.38
C TYR A 120 -10.94 -11.06 -0.06
N THR A 121 -11.31 -12.32 -0.27
CA THR A 121 -11.38 -12.88 -1.62
C THR A 121 -12.36 -12.08 -2.47
N MET A 122 -13.61 -11.89 -1.99
CA MET A 122 -14.61 -11.08 -2.70
C MET A 122 -14.15 -9.62 -2.91
N PHE A 123 -13.58 -8.99 -1.89
CA PHE A 123 -13.11 -7.59 -1.96
C PHE A 123 -12.05 -7.40 -3.05
N TYR A 124 -11.01 -8.24 -3.04
CA TYR A 124 -9.92 -8.14 -4.01
C TYR A 124 -10.33 -8.61 -5.41
N ASP A 125 -11.22 -9.59 -5.55
CA ASP A 125 -11.69 -10.04 -6.86
C ASP A 125 -12.52 -8.97 -7.56
N ARG A 126 -13.35 -8.22 -6.82
CA ARG A 126 -14.07 -7.04 -7.34
C ARG A 126 -13.11 -5.95 -7.80
N MET A 127 -12.15 -5.56 -6.94
CA MET A 127 -11.14 -4.57 -7.29
C MET A 127 -10.33 -4.99 -8.52
N ARG A 128 -9.93 -6.26 -8.60
CA ARG A 128 -9.17 -6.81 -9.71
C ARG A 128 -9.94 -6.78 -11.03
N THR A 129 -11.24 -7.02 -10.98
CA THR A 129 -12.13 -6.97 -12.15
C THR A 129 -12.25 -5.54 -12.69
N GLN A 130 -12.29 -4.54 -11.81
CA GLN A 130 -12.37 -3.12 -12.20
C GLN A 130 -11.01 -2.48 -12.50
N ALA A 131 -9.90 -3.12 -12.13
CA ALA A 131 -8.57 -2.59 -12.39
C ALA A 131 -8.26 -2.50 -13.89
N GLY A 132 -8.03 -1.28 -14.37
CA GLY A 132 -7.75 -1.00 -15.79
C GLY A 132 -6.35 -1.41 -16.25
N SER A 133 -5.35 -1.39 -15.35
CA SER A 133 -3.96 -1.69 -15.70
C SER A 133 -3.49 -3.06 -15.18
N PRO A 134 -2.58 -3.76 -15.91
CA PRO A 134 -2.02 -5.03 -15.47
C PRO A 134 -1.12 -4.87 -14.23
N GLU A 135 -0.44 -3.73 -14.09
CA GLU A 135 0.37 -3.40 -12.90
C GLU A 135 -0.48 -3.31 -11.65
N LEU A 136 -1.62 -2.60 -11.72
CA LEU A 136 -2.54 -2.47 -10.60
C LEU A 136 -3.17 -3.82 -10.24
N LYS A 137 -3.46 -4.68 -11.23
CA LYS A 137 -3.91 -6.06 -10.98
C LYS A 137 -2.88 -6.86 -10.18
N ARG A 138 -1.60 -6.79 -10.55
CA ARG A 138 -0.51 -7.45 -9.78
C ARG A 138 -0.39 -6.86 -8.38
N TYR A 139 -0.46 -5.54 -8.25
CA TYR A 139 -0.44 -4.85 -6.96
C TYR A 139 -1.58 -5.32 -6.04
N ILE A 140 -2.80 -5.43 -6.59
CA ILE A 140 -3.97 -5.99 -5.93
C ILE A 140 -3.75 -7.45 -5.50
N ASP A 141 -3.21 -8.30 -6.39
CA ASP A 141 -2.95 -9.71 -6.11
C ASP A 141 -1.92 -9.88 -4.96
N THR A 142 -0.89 -9.02 -4.92
CA THR A 142 0.08 -8.96 -3.81
C THR A 142 -0.60 -8.62 -2.49
N HIS A 143 -1.43 -7.57 -2.46
CA HIS A 143 -2.17 -7.17 -1.25
C HIS A 143 -3.16 -8.25 -0.80
N LYS A 144 -3.86 -8.91 -1.73
CA LYS A 144 -4.72 -10.06 -1.45
C LYS A 144 -3.93 -11.16 -0.74
N THR A 145 -2.78 -11.52 -1.30
CA THR A 145 -1.92 -12.58 -0.75
C THR A 145 -1.43 -12.22 0.65
N GLN A 146 -0.99 -10.98 0.86
CA GLN A 146 -0.55 -10.48 2.17
C GLN A 146 -1.68 -10.58 3.21
N HIS A 147 -2.88 -10.08 2.92
CA HIS A 147 -4.01 -10.18 3.85
C HIS A 147 -4.42 -11.62 4.13
N LEU A 148 -4.41 -12.50 3.13
CA LEU A 148 -4.71 -13.92 3.34
C LEU A 148 -3.63 -14.64 4.15
N ALA A 149 -2.36 -14.25 4.00
CA ALA A 149 -1.27 -14.76 4.79
C ALA A 149 -1.38 -14.38 6.27
N LEU A 150 -1.83 -13.15 6.58
CA LEU A 150 -2.12 -12.72 7.96
C LEU A 150 -3.22 -13.54 8.63
N LEU A 151 -4.11 -14.16 7.85
CA LEU A 151 -5.14 -15.07 8.34
C LEU A 151 -4.67 -16.52 8.47
N ALA A 152 -3.45 -16.86 8.07
CA ALA A 152 -2.93 -18.22 8.25
C ALA A 152 -2.67 -18.47 9.74
N GLN A 153 -3.20 -19.56 10.28
CA GLN A 153 -2.90 -19.95 11.66
C GLN A 153 -1.47 -20.48 11.73
N ASN A 154 -0.69 -20.01 12.71
CA ASN A 154 0.62 -20.59 13.00
C ASN A 154 0.43 -22.08 13.37
N ARG A 155 1.18 -22.96 12.72
CA ARG A 155 1.06 -24.41 12.95
C ARG A 155 1.73 -24.75 14.28
N VAL A 156 0.93 -24.80 15.35
CA VAL A 156 1.38 -25.21 16.71
C VAL A 156 1.78 -26.69 16.76
N ARG A 157 1.38 -27.50 15.76
CA ARG A 157 1.88 -28.86 15.59
C ARG A 157 2.64 -28.96 14.26
N PRO A 158 3.87 -29.48 14.25
CA PRO A 158 4.51 -29.86 13.00
C PRO A 158 3.59 -30.85 12.28
N SER A 159 3.32 -30.57 11.01
CA SER A 159 2.67 -31.55 10.13
C SER A 159 3.53 -32.81 10.15
N PRO A 160 2.93 -34.03 10.25
CA PRO A 160 3.70 -35.23 9.96
C PRO A 160 4.33 -35.02 8.58
N ALA A 161 5.66 -35.16 8.52
CA ALA A 161 6.38 -35.08 7.27
C ALA A 161 5.74 -36.08 6.29
N PRO A 162 5.57 -35.72 5.00
CA PRO A 162 5.15 -36.70 4.02
C PRO A 162 6.10 -37.89 4.13
N ALA A 163 5.55 -39.08 4.37
CA ALA A 163 6.34 -40.30 4.47
C ALA A 163 7.26 -40.36 3.25
N ALA A 164 8.57 -40.43 3.50
CA ALA A 164 9.57 -40.49 2.44
C ALA A 164 9.13 -41.58 1.46
N THR A 165 8.79 -41.17 0.24
CA THR A 165 8.48 -42.11 -0.83
C THR A 165 9.72 -42.98 -0.98
N ALA A 166 9.57 -44.28 -0.74
CA ALA A 166 10.69 -45.22 -0.78
C ALA A 166 11.43 -45.02 -2.12
N SER A 167 12.70 -44.59 -2.04
CA SER A 167 13.56 -44.55 -3.22
C SER A 167 13.58 -45.95 -3.84
N PRO A 168 13.43 -46.07 -5.17
CA PRO A 168 13.47 -47.37 -5.81
C PRO A 168 14.86 -47.97 -5.59
N LYS A 169 14.90 -49.11 -4.89
CA LYS A 169 16.12 -49.89 -4.66
C LYS A 169 16.75 -50.23 -6.02
N PRO A 170 18.05 -49.99 -6.25
CA PRO A 170 18.68 -50.36 -7.52
C PRO A 170 18.60 -51.88 -7.67
N ARG A 171 18.01 -52.34 -8.78
CA ARG A 171 17.93 -53.75 -9.13
C ARG A 171 19.36 -54.27 -9.36
N ALA A 172 19.78 -55.25 -8.56
CA ALA A 172 21.06 -55.91 -8.72
C ALA A 172 21.16 -56.49 -10.14
N ARG A 173 22.27 -56.19 -10.83
CA ARG A 173 22.62 -56.71 -12.15
C ARG A 173 22.81 -58.23 -12.04
N ALA A 174 22.14 -58.98 -12.92
CA ALA A 174 22.32 -60.43 -13.03
C ALA A 174 23.77 -60.77 -13.47
N PRO A 175 24.39 -61.83 -12.94
CA PRO A 175 25.73 -62.24 -13.35
C PRO A 175 25.71 -62.78 -14.78
N GLU A 176 26.64 -62.31 -15.63
CA GLU A 176 26.84 -62.82 -16.99
C GLU A 176 27.29 -64.30 -16.96
N PRO A 177 26.82 -65.14 -17.91
CA PRO A 177 27.29 -66.51 -18.03
C PRO A 177 28.72 -66.56 -18.61
N PRO A 178 29.57 -67.53 -18.23
CA PRO A 178 30.93 -67.61 -18.75
C PRO A 178 30.95 -68.05 -20.22
N LEU A 179 31.84 -67.44 -21.01
CA LEU A 179 32.08 -67.84 -22.40
C LEU A 179 32.67 -69.27 -22.49
N PRO A 180 32.29 -70.04 -23.53
CA PRO A 180 32.84 -71.37 -23.78
C PRO A 180 34.29 -71.28 -24.28
N GLN A 181 35.11 -72.27 -23.90
CA GLN A 181 36.43 -72.51 -24.52
C GLN A 181 36.28 -73.21 -25.88
#